data_AF-A0A9D8G968-F1
#
_entry.id   AF-A0A9D8G968-F1
#
_cell.length_a   1.000
_cell.length_b   1.000
_cell.length_c   1.000
_cell.angle_alpha   90.00
_cell.angle_beta   90.00
_cell.angle_gamma   90.00
#
_symmetry.space_group_name_H-M   'P 1'
#
loop_
_entity.id
_entity.type
_entity.pdbx_description
1 polymer ?
#
loop_
_entity_poly.entity_id
_entity_poly.type
_entity_poly.pdbx_seq_one_letter_code
_entity_poly.pdbx_strand_id
1 'polypeptide(L)'
;MGNQIGKTIERYRRSLGKTQDQLGAMYSVTGPAIFKFEKGYVKPSLELWMKIAYDAGLTPKKSLLFWIKDKLPDKYLEVFESIEADAERIETGEPKQPGYVRYEDREALRKAVLCDPSLPGPLVELFRDDEFWSLYKPRGIEIDHLIGCIASFGEGTTDMYRDALRLIRQFVELRR
;
A
#
# COMPACT_ATOMS: atom_id res chain seq x y z
N MET A 1 -4.42 5.33 -20.89
CA MET A 1 -4.09 5.89 -19.56
C MET A 1 -5.14 6.89 -19.10
N GLY A 2 -5.71 6.68 -17.92
CA GLY A 2 -6.73 7.57 -17.35
C GLY A 2 -6.12 8.82 -16.72
N ASN A 3 -6.48 10.02 -17.21
CA ASN A 3 -6.04 11.30 -16.64
C ASN A 3 -6.75 11.62 -15.30
N GLN A 4 -6.54 10.82 -14.27
CA GLN A 4 -7.26 10.94 -13.01
C GLN A 4 -6.82 12.18 -12.21
N ILE A 5 -5.53 12.53 -12.27
CA ILE A 5 -4.99 13.76 -11.70
C ILE A 5 -5.71 14.98 -12.29
N GLY A 6 -5.72 15.11 -13.63
CA GLY A 6 -6.37 16.24 -14.29
C GLY A 6 -7.87 16.35 -14.02
N LYS A 7 -8.59 15.21 -14.01
CA LYS A 7 -10.01 15.16 -13.64
C LYS A 7 -10.26 15.62 -12.19
N THR A 8 -9.36 15.28 -11.28
CA THR A 8 -9.46 15.70 -9.87
C THR A 8 -9.25 17.20 -9.73
N ILE A 9 -8.23 17.74 -10.42
CA ILE A 9 -7.96 19.19 -10.46
C ILE A 9 -9.17 19.94 -11.04
N GLU A 10 -9.74 19.46 -12.15
CA GLU A 10 -10.91 20.08 -12.77
C GLU A 10 -12.13 20.08 -11.83
N ARG A 11 -12.41 18.94 -11.19
CA ARG A 11 -13.52 18.81 -10.25
C ARG A 11 -13.37 19.78 -9.09
N TYR A 12 -12.18 19.84 -8.49
CA TYR A 12 -11.87 20.74 -7.39
C TYR A 12 -12.00 22.22 -7.80
N ARG A 13 -11.49 22.58 -8.97
CA ARG A 13 -11.65 23.94 -9.51
C ARG A 13 -13.13 24.32 -9.65
N ARG A 14 -13.92 23.42 -10.21
CA ARG A 14 -15.36 23.62 -10.45
C ARG A 14 -16.12 23.70 -9.13
N SER A 15 -15.79 22.90 -8.12
CA SER A 15 -16.44 22.98 -6.80
C SER A 15 -16.17 24.32 -6.10
N LEU A 16 -15.06 24.99 -6.42
CA LEU A 16 -14.76 26.35 -5.96
C LEU A 16 -15.37 27.45 -6.83
N GLY A 17 -16.01 27.12 -7.96
CA GLY A 17 -16.52 28.11 -8.92
C GLY A 17 -15.44 28.98 -9.58
N LYS A 18 -14.18 28.49 -9.65
CA LYS A 18 -13.03 29.27 -10.13
C LYS A 18 -12.71 29.05 -11.60
N THR A 19 -12.15 30.07 -12.25
CA THR A 19 -11.50 29.92 -13.56
C THR A 19 -10.12 29.25 -13.43
N GLN A 20 -9.54 28.81 -14.55
CA GLN A 20 -8.21 28.19 -14.54
C GLN A 20 -7.13 29.18 -14.08
N ASP A 21 -7.23 30.46 -14.45
CA ASP A 21 -6.32 31.51 -13.98
C ASP A 21 -6.42 31.74 -12.48
N GLN A 22 -7.65 31.78 -11.96
CA GLN A 22 -7.90 31.95 -10.53
C GLN A 22 -7.36 30.78 -9.69
N LEU A 23 -7.53 29.55 -10.17
CA LEU A 23 -6.94 28.39 -9.52
C LEU A 23 -5.41 28.41 -9.63
N GLY A 24 -4.88 28.75 -10.81
CA GLY A 24 -3.44 28.85 -11.03
C GLY A 24 -2.78 29.82 -10.05
N ALA A 25 -3.39 31.00 -9.87
CA ALA A 25 -2.91 32.00 -8.93
C ALA A 25 -2.80 31.46 -7.48
N MET A 26 -3.73 30.61 -7.02
CA MET A 26 -3.69 30.00 -5.69
C MET A 26 -2.45 29.12 -5.47
N TYR A 27 -1.94 28.52 -6.54
CA TYR A 27 -0.81 27.59 -6.49
C TYR A 27 0.44 28.14 -7.19
N SER A 28 0.48 29.44 -7.45
CA SER A 28 1.60 30.12 -8.11
C SER A 28 1.95 29.51 -9.48
N VAL A 29 0.94 29.08 -10.23
CA VAL A 29 1.06 28.58 -11.61
C VAL A 29 0.14 29.35 -12.55
N THR A 30 0.40 29.28 -13.86
CA THR A 30 -0.43 29.99 -14.85
C THR A 30 -1.71 29.21 -15.16
N GLY A 31 -2.80 29.89 -15.53
CA GLY A 31 -4.03 29.22 -15.97
C GLY A 31 -3.83 28.28 -17.16
N PRO A 32 -3.00 28.62 -18.17
CA PRO A 32 -2.60 27.67 -19.22
C PRO A 32 -1.93 26.39 -18.69
N ALA A 33 -1.18 26.46 -17.57
CA ALA A 33 -0.64 25.26 -16.93
C ALA A 33 -1.75 24.40 -16.32
N ILE A 34 -2.70 25.02 -15.61
CA ILE A 34 -3.89 24.33 -15.08
C ILE A 34 -4.67 23.65 -16.21
N PHE A 35 -4.90 24.35 -17.34
CA PHE A 35 -5.53 23.75 -18.52
C PHE A 35 -4.81 22.48 -19.00
N LYS A 36 -3.48 22.55 -19.14
CA LYS A 36 -2.67 21.41 -19.57
C LYS A 36 -2.73 20.25 -18.57
N PHE A 37 -2.79 20.53 -17.26
CA PHE A 37 -2.98 19.51 -16.23
C PHE A 37 -4.36 18.86 -16.34
N GLU A 38 -5.43 19.66 -16.44
CA GLU A 38 -6.81 19.17 -16.56
C GLU A 38 -7.01 18.30 -17.82
N LYS A 39 -6.36 18.65 -18.92
CA LYS A 39 -6.39 17.85 -20.16
C LYS A 39 -5.42 16.66 -20.17
N GLY A 40 -4.49 16.61 -19.22
CA GLY A 40 -3.51 15.54 -19.10
C GLY A 40 -2.34 15.66 -20.09
N TYR A 41 -2.19 16.82 -20.73
CA TYR A 41 -1.08 17.10 -21.64
C TYR A 41 0.25 17.24 -20.91
N VAL A 42 0.20 17.82 -19.71
CA VAL A 42 1.35 18.00 -18.83
C VAL A 42 0.93 17.55 -17.44
N LYS A 43 1.86 17.05 -16.64
CA LYS A 43 1.62 16.70 -15.24
C LYS A 43 2.20 17.80 -14.34
N PRO A 44 1.50 18.17 -13.26
CA PRO A 44 2.12 18.99 -12.21
C PRO A 44 3.31 18.26 -11.61
N SER A 45 4.19 18.95 -10.88
CA SER A 45 5.17 18.26 -10.02
C SER A 45 4.45 17.46 -8.92
N LEU A 46 5.13 16.46 -8.33
CA LEU A 46 4.55 15.69 -7.23
C LEU A 46 4.14 16.61 -6.07
N GLU A 47 5.01 17.55 -5.70
CA GLU A 47 4.74 18.51 -4.63
C GLU A 47 3.48 19.35 -4.90
N LEU A 48 3.37 19.89 -6.11
CA LEU A 48 2.20 20.67 -6.52
C LEU A 48 0.93 19.81 -6.54
N TRP A 49 1.02 18.58 -7.06
CA TRP A 49 -0.10 17.64 -7.04
C TRP A 49 -0.55 17.35 -5.61
N MET A 50 0.38 17.02 -4.71
CA MET A 50 0.07 16.70 -3.32
C MET A 50 -0.67 17.84 -2.63
N LYS A 51 -0.24 19.09 -2.87
CA LYS A 51 -0.90 20.29 -2.34
C LYS A 51 -2.33 20.42 -2.86
N ILE A 52 -2.53 20.37 -4.18
CA ILE A 52 -3.86 20.48 -4.79
C ILE A 52 -4.77 19.33 -4.35
N ALA A 53 -4.25 18.10 -4.27
CA ALA A 53 -5.02 16.93 -3.90
C ALA A 53 -5.48 17.00 -2.44
N TYR A 54 -4.62 17.49 -1.54
CA TYR A 54 -4.99 17.70 -0.13
C TYR A 54 -6.09 18.74 0.02
N ASP A 55 -5.96 19.89 -0.66
CA ASP A 55 -6.99 20.92 -0.65
C ASP A 55 -8.31 20.44 -1.31
N ALA A 56 -8.22 19.49 -2.25
CA ALA A 56 -9.36 18.79 -2.83
C ALA A 56 -9.95 17.68 -1.94
N GLY A 57 -9.43 17.49 -0.73
CA GLY A 57 -9.92 16.54 0.27
C GLY A 57 -9.41 15.09 0.09
N LEU A 58 -8.34 14.87 -0.67
CA LEU A 58 -7.72 13.55 -0.77
C LEU A 58 -6.73 13.31 0.39
N THR A 59 -6.70 12.06 0.86
CA THR A 59 -5.69 11.63 1.83
C THR A 59 -4.32 11.50 1.16
N PRO A 60 -3.21 11.67 1.91
CA PRO A 60 -1.86 11.51 1.35
C PRO A 60 -1.65 10.17 0.64
N LYS A 61 -2.17 9.07 1.20
CA LYS A 61 -2.15 7.73 0.60
C LYS A 61 -2.81 7.74 -0.78
N LYS A 62 -4.04 8.25 -0.88
CA LYS A 62 -4.82 8.28 -2.13
C LYS A 62 -4.17 9.18 -3.20
N SER A 63 -3.63 10.33 -2.79
CA SER A 63 -2.91 11.25 -3.67
C SER A 63 -1.66 10.60 -4.28
N LEU A 64 -0.88 9.87 -3.47
CA LEU A 64 0.29 9.13 -3.94
C LEU A 64 -0.10 7.99 -4.88
N LEU A 65 -1.15 7.24 -4.57
CA LEU A 65 -1.64 6.16 -5.43
C LEU A 65 -2.01 6.67 -6.82
N PHE A 66 -2.72 7.80 -6.91
CA PHE A 66 -3.06 8.42 -8.20
C PHE A 66 -1.80 8.84 -8.97
N TRP A 67 -0.78 9.32 -8.27
CA TRP A 67 0.49 9.69 -8.88
C TRP A 67 1.26 8.48 -9.42
N ILE A 68 1.31 7.39 -8.65
CA ILE A 68 2.01 6.16 -9.03
C ILE A 68 1.31 5.50 -10.22
N LYS A 69 -0.02 5.36 -10.17
CA LYS A 69 -0.84 4.81 -11.28
C LYS A 69 -0.62 5.55 -12.60
N ASP A 70 -0.47 6.88 -12.56
CA ASP A 70 -0.25 7.69 -13.75
C ASP A 70 1.16 7.50 -14.36
N LYS A 71 2.12 7.01 -13.56
CA LYS A 71 3.51 6.77 -13.98
C LYS A 71 3.81 5.30 -14.29
N LEU A 72 2.95 4.38 -13.86
CA LEU A 72 3.11 2.96 -14.08
C LEU A 72 2.90 2.61 -15.56
N PRO A 73 3.81 1.84 -16.18
CA PRO A 73 3.55 1.18 -17.45
C PRO A 73 2.29 0.31 -17.38
N ASP A 74 1.53 0.25 -18.47
CA ASP A 74 0.23 -0.45 -18.51
C ASP A 74 0.30 -1.90 -18.01
N LYS A 75 1.41 -2.61 -18.31
CA LYS A 75 1.66 -4.00 -17.87
C LYS A 75 1.69 -4.22 -16.35
N TYR A 76 1.82 -3.16 -15.57
CA TYR A 76 1.82 -3.21 -14.10
C TYR A 76 0.53 -2.66 -13.49
N LEU A 77 -0.36 -2.07 -14.29
CA LEU A 77 -1.62 -1.53 -13.79
C LEU A 77 -2.52 -2.63 -13.26
N GLU A 78 -2.62 -3.77 -13.95
CA GLU A 78 -3.42 -4.92 -13.51
C GLU A 78 -2.94 -5.47 -12.16
N VAL A 79 -1.61 -5.62 -12.01
CA VAL A 79 -0.99 -6.05 -10.74
C VAL A 79 -1.31 -5.04 -9.62
N PHE A 80 -1.18 -3.75 -9.93
CA PHE A 80 -1.40 -2.69 -8.96
C PHE A 80 -2.89 -2.57 -8.54
N GLU A 81 -3.81 -2.73 -9.49
CA GLU A 81 -5.25 -2.74 -9.23
C GLU A 81 -5.67 -3.98 -8.42
N SER A 82 -5.06 -5.14 -8.67
CA SER A 82 -5.24 -6.33 -7.82
C SER A 82 -4.80 -6.06 -6.39
N ILE A 83 -3.62 -5.45 -6.20
CA ILE A 83 -3.09 -5.12 -4.87
C ILE A 83 -3.99 -4.12 -4.14
N GLU A 84 -4.46 -3.08 -4.82
CA GLU A 84 -5.39 -2.11 -4.23
C GLU A 84 -6.72 -2.75 -3.83
N ALA A 85 -7.30 -3.57 -4.70
CA ALA A 85 -8.56 -4.25 -4.42
C ALA A 85 -8.43 -5.21 -3.23
N ASP A 86 -7.30 -5.92 -3.11
CA ASP A 86 -7.04 -6.79 -1.98
C ASP A 86 -6.78 -5.99 -0.69
N ALA A 87 -6.09 -4.85 -0.77
CA ALA A 87 -5.91 -3.95 0.37
C ALA A 87 -7.24 -3.36 0.88
N GLU A 88 -8.16 -2.96 -0.02
CA GLU A 88 -9.50 -2.47 0.35
C GLU A 88 -10.38 -3.59 0.94
N ARG A 89 -10.25 -4.83 0.43
CA ARG A 89 -10.90 -6.02 1.03
C ARG A 89 -10.36 -6.34 2.42
N ILE A 90 -9.06 -6.14 2.66
CA ILE A 90 -8.42 -6.30 3.98
C ILE A 90 -8.83 -5.16 4.94
N GLU A 91 -9.14 -3.96 4.45
CA GLU A 91 -9.63 -2.85 5.28
C GLU A 91 -11.14 -2.95 5.60
N THR A 92 -11.94 -3.62 4.74
CA THR A 92 -13.41 -3.70 4.89
C THR A 92 -13.94 -5.05 5.36
N GLY A 93 -13.28 -6.15 4.99
CA GLY A 93 -13.42 -7.41 5.70
C GLY A 93 -12.44 -7.37 6.86
N GLU A 94 -12.88 -7.67 8.09
CA GLU A 94 -11.93 -7.98 9.16
C GLU A 94 -10.92 -8.96 8.58
N PRO A 95 -9.63 -8.61 8.45
CA PRO A 95 -8.66 -9.65 8.31
C PRO A 95 -8.83 -10.40 9.63
N LYS A 96 -9.26 -11.66 9.56
CA LYS A 96 -8.88 -12.62 10.58
C LYS A 96 -7.35 -12.66 10.52
N GLN A 97 -6.70 -11.61 11.04
CA GLN A 97 -5.31 -11.69 11.43
C GLN A 97 -5.32 -12.89 12.35
N PRO A 98 -4.66 -13.98 11.94
CA PRO A 98 -4.64 -15.15 12.78
C PRO A 98 -3.96 -14.66 14.06
N GLY A 99 -4.69 -14.59 15.17
CA GLY A 99 -4.33 -13.70 16.28
C GLY A 99 -3.10 -14.18 17.04
N TYR A 100 -1.91 -14.13 16.43
CA TYR A 100 -0.69 -14.66 17.00
C TYR A 100 0.02 -13.65 17.89
N VAL A 101 -0.34 -12.36 17.81
CA VAL A 101 0.08 -11.31 18.75
C VAL A 101 -0.12 -11.72 20.22
N ARG A 102 -1.13 -12.55 20.52
CA ARG A 102 -1.45 -13.00 21.89
C ARG A 102 -0.44 -13.98 22.49
N TYR A 103 0.46 -14.56 21.70
CA TYR A 103 1.45 -15.51 22.20
C TYR A 103 2.74 -14.78 22.57
N GLU A 104 3.03 -14.72 23.86
CA GLU A 104 4.30 -14.20 24.38
C GLU A 104 5.41 -15.27 24.36
N ASP A 105 5.01 -16.54 24.53
CA ASP A 105 5.92 -17.68 24.47
C ASP A 105 6.13 -18.17 23.01
N ARG A 106 7.40 -18.44 22.67
CA ARG A 106 7.80 -18.81 21.30
C ARG A 106 7.43 -20.24 20.95
N GLU A 107 7.48 -21.16 21.91
CA GLU A 107 7.10 -22.55 21.65
C GLU A 107 5.59 -22.64 21.43
N ALA A 108 4.81 -21.96 22.26
CA ALA A 108 3.37 -21.81 22.09
C ALA A 108 3.02 -21.13 20.75
N LEU A 109 3.73 -20.06 20.39
CA LEU A 109 3.56 -19.39 19.09
C LEU A 109 3.85 -20.33 17.92
N ARG A 110 5.01 -21.01 17.93
CA ARG A 110 5.40 -21.95 16.87
C ARG A 110 4.39 -23.08 16.72
N LYS A 111 3.94 -23.65 17.83
CA LYS A 111 2.90 -24.69 17.83
C LYS A 111 1.59 -24.17 17.25
N ALA A 112 1.16 -22.97 17.65
CA ALA A 112 -0.07 -22.37 17.16
C ALA A 112 -0.05 -22.16 15.64
N VAL A 113 1.07 -21.65 15.12
CA VAL A 113 1.27 -21.43 13.67
C VAL A 113 1.28 -22.75 12.91
N LEU A 114 2.00 -23.77 13.39
CA LEU A 114 2.05 -25.08 12.73
C LEU A 114 0.73 -25.85 12.74
N CYS A 115 -0.18 -25.50 13.66
CA CYS A 115 -1.52 -26.10 13.73
C CYS A 115 -2.57 -25.33 12.92
N ASP A 116 -2.22 -24.24 12.24
CA ASP A 116 -3.16 -23.43 11.46
C ASP A 116 -3.38 -24.02 10.06
N PRO A 117 -4.59 -24.54 9.78
CA PRO A 117 -4.90 -25.15 8.49
C PRO A 117 -5.03 -24.13 7.35
N SER A 118 -5.07 -22.82 7.65
CA SER A 118 -5.22 -21.76 6.66
C SER A 118 -3.90 -21.30 6.04
N LEU A 119 -2.76 -21.82 6.52
CA LEU A 119 -1.45 -21.41 6.03
C LEU A 119 -1.08 -22.05 4.68
N PRO A 120 -0.50 -21.27 3.76
CA PRO A 120 0.13 -21.80 2.55
C PRO A 120 1.28 -22.77 2.86
N GLY A 121 1.45 -23.81 2.03
CA GLY A 121 2.49 -24.84 2.19
C GLY A 121 3.91 -24.30 2.41
N PRO A 122 4.41 -23.34 1.59
CA PRO A 122 5.74 -22.75 1.77
C PRO A 122 5.93 -22.03 3.12
N LEU A 123 4.88 -21.41 3.67
CA LEU A 123 4.93 -20.79 5.00
C LEU A 123 4.99 -21.86 6.09
N VAL A 124 4.24 -22.96 5.94
CA VAL A 124 4.35 -24.10 6.87
C VAL A 124 5.76 -24.68 6.86
N GLU A 125 6.39 -24.83 5.70
CA GLU A 125 7.79 -25.28 5.58
C GLU A 125 8.76 -24.33 6.28
N LEU A 126 8.63 -23.02 6.07
CA LEU A 126 9.42 -22.02 6.77
C LEU A 126 9.24 -22.10 8.29
N PHE A 127 8.01 -22.29 8.78
CA PHE A 127 7.75 -22.38 10.21
C PHE A 127 8.16 -23.73 10.82
N ARG A 128 8.40 -24.76 10.00
CA ARG A 128 9.02 -26.01 10.45
C ARG A 128 10.53 -25.91 10.61
N ASP A 129 11.19 -24.97 9.92
CA ASP A 129 12.64 -24.78 9.96
C ASP A 129 13.13 -24.26 11.32
N ASP A 130 13.88 -25.09 12.05
CA ASP A 130 14.49 -24.72 13.34
C ASP A 130 15.49 -23.56 13.22
N GLU A 131 16.20 -23.48 12.09
CA GLU A 131 17.19 -22.42 11.85
C GLU A 131 16.49 -21.05 11.75
N PHE A 132 15.33 -21.01 11.08
CA PHE A 132 14.51 -19.81 11.00
C PHE A 132 14.11 -19.29 12.40
N TRP A 133 13.62 -20.16 13.28
CA TRP A 133 13.24 -19.76 14.64
C TRP A 133 14.43 -19.34 15.49
N SER A 134 15.57 -20.01 15.32
CA SER A 134 16.80 -19.69 16.04
C SER A 134 17.39 -18.33 15.63
N LEU A 135 17.46 -18.07 14.32
CA LEU A 135 18.08 -16.86 13.76
C LEU A 135 17.15 -15.65 13.83
N TYR A 136 15.91 -15.79 13.37
CA TYR A 136 15.03 -14.64 13.19
C TYR A 136 14.20 -14.32 14.43
N LYS A 137 13.91 -15.33 15.28
CA LYS A 137 13.11 -15.19 16.51
C LYS A 137 11.84 -14.35 16.27
N PRO A 138 10.96 -14.76 15.34
CA PRO A 138 9.81 -13.95 14.94
C PRO A 138 8.84 -13.72 16.10
N ARG A 139 8.21 -12.55 16.12
CA ARG A 139 7.14 -12.19 17.08
C ARG A 139 5.77 -12.45 16.46
N GLY A 140 4.75 -12.65 17.30
CA GLY A 140 3.36 -12.84 16.87
C GLY A 140 2.89 -11.78 15.87
N ILE A 141 3.12 -10.49 16.16
CA ILE A 141 2.76 -9.38 15.25
C ILE A 141 3.47 -9.45 13.90
N GLU A 142 4.71 -9.94 13.86
CA GLU A 142 5.47 -10.07 12.62
C GLU A 142 4.93 -11.21 11.77
N ILE A 143 4.49 -12.30 12.42
CA ILE A 143 3.83 -13.43 11.76
C ILE A 143 2.45 -13.01 11.23
N ASP A 144 1.67 -12.26 12.00
CA ASP A 144 0.35 -11.73 11.57
C ASP A 144 0.49 -10.87 10.31
N HIS A 145 1.51 -9.99 10.29
CA HIS A 145 1.82 -9.20 9.09
C HIS A 145 2.34 -10.05 7.95
N LEU A 146 3.20 -11.04 8.19
CA LEU A 146 3.73 -11.92 7.16
C LEU A 146 2.60 -12.70 6.47
N ILE A 147 1.66 -13.24 7.25
CA ILE A 147 0.52 -13.98 6.71
C ILE A 147 -0.47 -13.02 6.05
N GLY A 148 -0.87 -11.95 6.73
CA GLY A 148 -1.87 -11.02 6.23
C GLY A 148 -1.44 -10.26 4.97
N CYS A 149 -0.14 -10.00 4.80
CA CYS A 149 0.37 -9.30 3.63
C CYS A 149 0.84 -10.24 2.51
N ILE A 150 1.25 -11.47 2.78
CA ILE A 150 1.98 -12.29 1.80
C ILE A 150 1.27 -13.58 1.45
N ALA A 151 0.40 -14.11 2.31
CA ALA A 151 -0.38 -15.30 1.99
C ALA A 151 -1.31 -15.09 0.78
N SER A 152 -1.74 -13.84 0.53
CA SER A 152 -2.57 -13.47 -0.62
C SER A 152 -1.83 -13.50 -1.97
N PHE A 153 -0.49 -13.43 -1.97
CA PHE A 153 0.28 -13.30 -3.22
C PHE A 153 0.61 -14.61 -3.92
N GLY A 154 0.44 -15.77 -3.25
CA GLY A 154 0.62 -17.10 -3.83
C GLY A 154 2.07 -17.45 -4.23
N GLU A 155 2.57 -18.59 -3.74
CA GLU A 155 3.87 -19.19 -4.12
C GLU A 155 5.14 -18.32 -3.90
N GLY A 156 5.33 -17.81 -2.68
CA GLY A 156 6.63 -17.31 -2.26
C GLY A 156 7.62 -18.45 -1.95
N THR A 157 8.92 -18.21 -2.11
CA THR A 157 9.97 -19.11 -1.61
C THR A 157 10.28 -18.81 -0.13
N THR A 158 10.89 -19.77 0.57
CA THR A 158 11.34 -19.59 1.96
C THR A 158 12.23 -18.36 2.13
N ASP A 159 13.14 -18.10 1.19
CA ASP A 159 14.03 -16.93 1.22
C ASP A 159 13.28 -15.61 1.04
N MET A 160 12.26 -15.56 0.17
CA MET A 160 11.42 -14.37 0.01
C MET A 160 10.68 -14.04 1.31
N TYR A 161 10.17 -15.05 2.02
CA TYR A 161 9.51 -14.85 3.30
C TYR A 161 10.48 -14.40 4.41
N ARG A 162 11.72 -14.91 4.41
CA ARG A 162 12.77 -14.45 5.33
C ARG A 162 13.08 -12.97 5.11
N ASP A 163 13.23 -12.53 3.87
CA ASP A 163 13.46 -11.13 3.54
C ASP A 163 12.25 -10.25 3.87
N ALA A 164 11.04 -10.73 3.59
CA ALA A 164 9.83 -10.01 3.94
C ALA A 164 9.68 -9.83 5.46
N LEU A 165 10.01 -10.85 6.26
CA LEU A 165 10.03 -10.73 7.72
C LEU A 165 11.01 -9.66 8.20
N ARG A 166 12.21 -9.56 7.58
CA ARG A 166 13.19 -8.50 7.89
C ARG A 166 12.61 -7.12 7.61
N LEU A 167 11.94 -6.94 6.47
CA LEU A 167 11.30 -5.67 6.11
C LEU A 167 10.15 -5.33 7.08
N ILE A 168 9.27 -6.29 7.36
CA ILE A 168 8.18 -6.12 8.33
C ILE A 168 8.72 -5.65 9.68
N ARG A 169 9.79 -6.28 10.18
CA ARG A 169 10.42 -5.90 11.45
C ARG A 169 10.86 -4.43 11.45
N GLN A 170 11.53 -3.98 10.39
CA GLN A 170 11.95 -2.58 10.27
C GLN A 170 10.75 -1.63 10.35
N PHE A 171 9.64 -1.94 9.67
CA PHE A 171 8.45 -1.10 9.69
C PHE A 171 7.69 -1.14 11.02
N VAL A 172 7.65 -2.28 11.71
CA VAL A 172 7.04 -2.40 13.04
C VAL A 172 7.84 -1.63 14.09
N GLU A 173 9.18 -1.65 14.01
CA GLU A 173 10.05 -0.90 14.91
C GLU A 173 9.98 0.61 14.69
N LEU A 174 9.83 1.07 13.44
CA LEU A 174 9.66 2.49 13.10
C LEU A 174 8.32 3.11 13.58
N ARG A 175 7.35 2.28 13.97
CA ARG A 175 6.04 2.72 14.49
C ARG A 175 5.98 2.80 16.03
N ARG A 176 7.06 2.45 16.73
CA ARG A 176 7.22 2.62 18.17
C ARG A 176 7.97 3.90 18.48
#